data_AF-A0A1G6WT58-F1
#
_entry.id   AF-A0A1G6WT58-F1
#
_cell.length_a   1.000
_cell.length_b   1.000
_cell.length_c   1.000
_cell.angle_alpha   90.00
_cell.angle_beta   90.00
_cell.angle_gamma   90.00
#
_symmetry.space_group_name_H-M   'P 1'
#
loop_
_entity.id
_entity.type
_entity.pdbx_description
1 polymer ?
#
loop_
_entity_poly.entity_id
_entity_poly.type
_entity_poly.pdbx_seq_one_letter_code
_entity_poly.pdbx_strand_id
1 'polypeptide(L)'
;MTRADRSRATAYLSLAALTAVVLLPLRQNARPAAERRDGFPLSYFPMFSARRSSTGTVVHLVGRDAEGRESVLHHRHAGTGGLNQVRRQIRRRVRDGGAQLLAEAVAASVAASTSAAERALSEVAVVTSVCDYDRFFAGDTTPLRRRTHATAPVPTRAGAR
;
A
#
# COMPACT_ATOMS: atom_id res chain seq x y z
N MET A 1 52.92 -36.12 -7.16
CA MET A 1 51.68 -35.70 -6.45
C MET A 1 50.92 -36.92 -5.97
N THR A 2 50.91 -37.12 -4.66
CA THR A 2 50.19 -38.22 -4.01
C THR A 2 48.68 -38.00 -4.11
N ARG A 3 47.88 -39.06 -3.89
CA ARG A 3 46.41 -38.97 -3.86
C ARG A 3 45.92 -37.97 -2.79
N ALA A 4 46.67 -37.83 -1.69
CA ALA A 4 46.42 -36.89 -0.62
C ALA A 4 46.71 -35.42 -1.01
N ASP A 5 47.73 -35.17 -1.83
CA ASP A 5 48.02 -33.81 -2.32
C ASP A 5 46.93 -33.32 -3.28
N ARG A 6 46.42 -34.23 -4.13
CA ARG A 6 45.31 -33.92 -5.05
C ARG A 6 44.03 -33.62 -4.30
N SER A 7 43.70 -34.38 -3.26
CA SER A 7 42.47 -34.15 -2.47
C SER A 7 42.53 -32.83 -1.69
N ARG A 8 43.69 -32.47 -1.13
CA ARG A 8 43.90 -31.17 -0.49
C ARG A 8 43.77 -30.01 -1.49
N ALA A 9 44.41 -30.13 -2.65
CA ALA A 9 44.29 -29.11 -3.71
C ALA A 9 42.83 -28.92 -4.15
N THR A 10 42.08 -30.01 -4.34
CA THR A 10 40.65 -29.91 -4.69
C THR A 10 39.82 -29.29 -3.56
N ALA A 11 40.13 -29.58 -2.30
CA ALA A 11 39.42 -28.98 -1.17
C ALA A 11 39.65 -27.47 -1.09
N TYR A 12 40.89 -27.01 -1.28
CA TYR A 12 41.21 -25.58 -1.28
C TYR A 12 40.57 -24.85 -2.47
N LEU A 13 40.57 -25.44 -3.66
CA LEU A 13 39.91 -24.86 -4.83
C LEU A 13 38.39 -24.74 -4.61
N SER A 14 37.75 -25.78 -4.06
CA SER A 14 36.32 -25.74 -3.74
C SER A 14 35.98 -24.69 -2.69
N LEU A 15 36.80 -24.57 -1.65
CA LEU A 15 36.62 -23.55 -0.61
C LEU A 15 36.79 -22.13 -1.18
N ALA A 16 37.82 -21.90 -1.99
CA ALA A 16 38.06 -20.63 -2.64
C ALA A 16 36.90 -20.27 -3.60
N ALA A 17 36.41 -21.24 -4.38
CA ALA A 17 35.27 -21.05 -5.26
C ALA A 17 33.99 -20.70 -4.49
N LEU A 18 33.69 -21.42 -3.41
CA LEU A 18 32.52 -21.15 -2.56
C LEU A 18 32.62 -19.75 -1.93
N THR A 19 33.79 -19.39 -1.42
CA THR A 19 34.05 -18.06 -0.83
C THR A 19 33.85 -16.96 -1.86
N ALA A 20 34.39 -17.13 -3.08
CA ALA A 20 34.21 -16.17 -4.17
C ALA A 20 32.73 -16.01 -4.56
N VAL A 21 31.98 -17.12 -4.59
CA VAL A 21 30.54 -17.13 -4.87
C VAL A 21 29.75 -16.37 -3.79
N VAL A 22 30.08 -16.55 -2.50
CA VAL A 22 29.43 -15.83 -1.39
C VAL A 22 29.76 -14.33 -1.40
N LEU A 23 30.98 -13.94 -1.80
CA LEU A 23 31.39 -12.54 -1.84
C LEU A 23 30.99 -11.80 -3.12
N LEU A 24 30.63 -12.53 -4.19
CA LEU A 24 30.25 -11.96 -5.48
C LEU A 24 29.16 -10.86 -5.40
N PRO A 25 28.12 -10.97 -4.55
CA PRO A 25 27.08 -9.94 -4.41
C PRO A 25 27.60 -8.60 -3.86
N LEU A 26 28.74 -8.57 -3.15
CA LEU A 26 29.33 -7.32 -2.64
C LEU A 26 29.67 -6.34 -3.76
N ARG A 27 29.91 -6.83 -4.99
CA ARG A 27 30.12 -5.97 -6.17
C ARG A 27 28.90 -5.11 -6.51
N GLN A 28 27.70 -5.47 -6.05
CA GLN A 28 26.50 -4.64 -6.20
C GLN A 28 26.54 -3.38 -5.33
N ASN A 29 27.30 -3.37 -4.23
CA ASN A 29 27.42 -2.18 -3.36
C ASN A 29 28.14 -1.03 -4.05
N ALA A 30 29.11 -1.36 -4.90
CA ALA A 30 29.84 -0.38 -5.69
C ALA A 30 29.00 0.23 -6.82
N ARG A 31 27.82 -0.35 -7.14
CA ARG A 31 26.94 0.19 -8.18
C ARG A 31 26.03 1.30 -7.63
N PRO A 32 25.67 2.28 -8.47
CA PRO A 32 24.62 3.24 -8.16
C PRO A 32 23.34 2.54 -7.73
N ALA A 33 22.63 3.10 -6.75
CA ALA A 33 21.45 2.46 -6.15
C ALA A 33 20.36 2.11 -7.19
N ALA A 34 20.25 2.88 -8.28
CA ALA A 34 19.29 2.65 -9.35
C ALA A 34 19.60 1.42 -10.25
N GLU A 35 20.83 0.92 -10.24
CA GLU A 35 21.31 -0.15 -11.14
C GLU A 35 21.57 -1.49 -10.44
N ARG A 36 21.35 -1.54 -9.12
CA ARG A 36 21.53 -2.75 -8.32
C ARG A 36 20.47 -3.79 -8.72
N ARG A 37 20.91 -5.00 -9.02
CA ARG A 37 20.03 -6.13 -9.38
C ARG A 37 19.94 -7.11 -8.21
N ASP A 38 18.72 -7.50 -7.86
CA ASP A 38 18.41 -8.53 -6.85
C ASP A 38 17.97 -9.83 -7.54
N GLY A 39 18.51 -10.97 -7.12
CA GLY A 39 18.23 -12.28 -7.72
C GLY A 39 18.66 -13.45 -6.82
N PHE A 40 17.78 -14.43 -6.68
CA PHE A 40 18.02 -15.68 -5.93
C PHE A 40 18.99 -16.61 -6.70
N PRO A 41 19.89 -17.40 -6.05
CA PRO A 41 20.04 -17.67 -4.61
C PRO A 41 21.07 -16.80 -3.86
N LEU A 42 21.85 -15.98 -4.55
CA LEU A 42 22.90 -15.12 -3.97
C LEU A 42 22.44 -13.66 -3.88
N SER A 43 21.16 -13.49 -3.56
CA SER A 43 20.53 -12.20 -3.31
C SER A 43 21.36 -11.50 -2.23
N TYR A 44 21.88 -10.32 -2.54
CA TYR A 44 22.14 -9.33 -1.48
C TYR A 44 20.84 -9.31 -0.69
N PHE A 45 20.80 -9.48 0.63
CA PHE A 45 19.53 -9.51 1.36
C PHE A 45 18.87 -8.12 1.22
N PRO A 46 17.98 -7.91 0.24
CA PRO A 46 16.73 -7.33 0.62
C PRO A 46 15.62 -7.77 -0.34
N MET A 47 14.92 -8.85 0.02
CA MET A 47 13.52 -9.04 -0.40
C MET A 47 12.60 -7.85 -0.01
N PHE A 48 13.14 -6.78 0.59
CA PHE A 48 12.47 -5.55 1.01
C PHE A 48 13.08 -4.24 0.43
N SER A 49 14.10 -4.27 -0.44
CA SER A 49 14.78 -3.01 -0.88
C SER A 49 14.96 -2.84 -2.39
N ALA A 50 14.38 -3.71 -3.22
CA ALA A 50 13.97 -3.22 -4.53
C ALA A 50 13.17 -1.93 -4.29
N ARG A 51 13.68 -0.79 -4.79
CA ARG A 51 13.13 0.54 -4.48
C ARG A 51 11.67 0.52 -4.91
N ARG A 52 10.76 0.32 -3.95
CA ARG A 52 9.34 0.58 -4.17
C ARG A 52 9.29 2.02 -4.65
N SER A 53 8.46 2.29 -5.65
CA SER A 53 8.11 3.67 -6.03
C SER A 53 8.02 4.53 -4.77
N SER A 54 8.57 5.75 -4.76
CA SER A 54 8.44 6.65 -3.61
C SER A 54 6.98 7.02 -3.33
N THR A 55 6.09 6.75 -4.29
CA THR A 55 4.66 7.04 -4.17
C THR A 55 3.80 5.78 -4.14
N GLY A 56 2.69 5.86 -3.40
CA GLY A 56 1.62 4.89 -3.37
C GLY A 56 0.31 5.48 -3.87
N THR A 57 -0.43 4.72 -4.69
CA THR A 57 -1.78 5.11 -5.14
C THR A 57 -2.84 4.29 -4.42
N VAL A 58 -3.80 4.94 -3.77
CA VAL A 58 -4.85 4.30 -2.96
C VAL A 58 -6.22 4.86 -3.30
N VAL A 59 -7.15 3.97 -3.66
CA VAL A 59 -8.59 4.26 -3.73
C VAL A 59 -9.19 4.06 -2.34
N HIS A 60 -9.83 5.08 -1.77
CA HIS A 60 -10.40 5.04 -0.43
C HIS A 60 -11.61 5.96 -0.30
N LEU A 61 -12.21 5.92 0.89
CA LEU A 61 -13.44 6.62 1.25
C LEU A 61 -13.09 7.79 2.17
N VAL A 62 -13.68 8.94 1.91
CA VAL A 62 -13.53 10.15 2.73
C VAL A 62 -14.91 10.64 3.12
N GLY A 63 -15.09 10.99 4.39
CA GLY A 63 -16.25 11.70 4.89
C GLY A 63 -15.92 13.19 5.05
N ARG A 64 -16.89 14.06 4.78
CA ARG A 64 -16.81 15.50 5.07
C ARG A 64 -17.91 15.90 6.04
N ASP A 65 -17.58 16.76 6.98
CA ASP A 65 -18.58 17.41 7.84
C ASP A 65 -19.15 18.68 7.18
N ALA A 66 -20.09 19.34 7.86
CA ALA A 66 -20.71 20.58 7.40
C ALA A 66 -19.72 21.75 7.28
N GLU A 67 -18.61 21.71 8.02
CA GLU A 67 -17.54 22.70 7.97
C GLU A 67 -16.48 22.36 6.91
N GLY A 68 -16.64 21.26 6.17
CA GLY A 68 -15.73 20.80 5.14
C GLY A 68 -14.48 20.08 5.65
N ARG A 69 -14.40 19.75 6.95
CA ARG A 69 -13.27 18.95 7.45
C ARG A 69 -13.42 17.52 6.98
N GLU A 70 -12.30 16.94 6.56
CA GLU A 70 -12.25 15.61 6.00
C GLU A 70 -11.78 14.58 7.02
N SER A 71 -12.36 13.38 6.98
CA SER A 71 -11.88 12.23 7.72
C SER A 71 -11.88 10.98 6.83
N VAL A 72 -10.87 10.12 6.98
CA VAL A 72 -10.83 8.85 6.25
C VAL A 72 -11.82 7.88 6.88
N LEU A 73 -12.75 7.37 6.06
CA LEU A 73 -13.74 6.42 6.53
C LEU A 73 -13.18 5.01 6.62
N HIS A 74 -13.64 4.27 7.63
CA HIS A 74 -13.24 2.89 7.82
C HIS A 74 -13.78 2.00 6.71
N HIS A 75 -12.96 1.03 6.26
CA HIS A 75 -13.31 0.13 5.15
C HIS A 75 -14.61 -0.69 5.38
N ARG A 76 -15.02 -0.87 6.64
CA ARG A 76 -16.25 -1.59 7.02
C ARG A 76 -17.52 -1.07 6.33
N HIS A 77 -17.56 0.22 5.96
CA HIS A 77 -18.71 0.79 5.27
C HIS A 77 -18.85 0.31 3.82
N ALA A 78 -17.81 -0.28 3.23
CA ALA A 78 -17.82 -0.80 1.86
C ALA A 78 -17.88 -2.34 1.76
N GLY A 79 -17.66 -3.06 2.86
CA GLY A 79 -17.70 -4.52 2.89
C GLY A 79 -17.28 -5.14 4.22
N THR A 80 -17.53 -6.43 4.38
CA THR A 80 -17.40 -7.20 5.64
C THR A 80 -16.10 -8.01 5.77
N GLY A 81 -15.13 -7.82 4.87
CA GLY A 81 -13.85 -8.53 4.87
C GLY A 81 -12.71 -7.73 5.50
N GLY A 82 -11.51 -8.30 5.48
CA GLY A 82 -10.30 -7.60 5.94
C GLY A 82 -9.94 -6.39 5.06
N LEU A 83 -9.21 -5.42 5.63
CA LEU A 83 -8.84 -4.15 4.98
C LEU A 83 -8.33 -4.33 3.54
N ASN A 84 -7.40 -5.26 3.31
CA ASN A 84 -6.81 -5.48 1.99
C ASN A 84 -7.82 -6.06 0.98
N GLN A 85 -8.71 -6.93 1.42
CA GLN A 85 -9.76 -7.52 0.59
C GLN A 85 -10.77 -6.45 0.18
N VAL A 86 -11.29 -5.68 1.16
CA VAL A 86 -12.26 -4.62 0.89
C VAL A 86 -11.64 -3.52 0.03
N ARG A 87 -10.38 -3.14 0.27
CA ARG A 87 -9.69 -2.16 -0.58
C ARG A 87 -9.57 -2.63 -2.04
N ARG A 88 -9.30 -3.92 -2.28
CA ARG A 88 -9.29 -4.49 -3.63
C ARG A 88 -10.69 -4.45 -4.27
N GLN A 89 -11.74 -4.71 -3.49
CA GLN A 89 -13.13 -4.62 -3.96
C GLN A 89 -13.54 -3.19 -4.31
N ILE A 90 -13.20 -2.20 -3.46
CA ILE A 90 -13.41 -0.78 -3.73
C ILE A 90 -12.73 -0.38 -5.05
N ARG A 91 -11.43 -0.70 -5.18
CA ARG A 91 -10.66 -0.39 -6.39
C ARG A 91 -11.29 -1.01 -7.64
N ARG A 92 -11.74 -2.26 -7.54
CA ARG A 92 -12.45 -2.95 -8.62
C ARG A 92 -13.75 -2.23 -8.98
N ARG A 93 -14.62 -1.93 -8.01
CA ARG A 93 -15.89 -1.23 -8.26
C ARG A 93 -15.69 0.12 -8.95
N VAL A 94 -14.72 0.91 -8.50
CA VAL A 94 -14.41 2.21 -9.13
C VAL A 94 -13.93 2.06 -10.57
N ARG A 95 -13.04 1.10 -10.83
CA ARG A 95 -12.58 0.81 -12.19
C ARG A 95 -13.73 0.35 -13.10
N ASP A 96 -14.64 -0.43 -12.56
CA ASP A 96 -15.80 -0.97 -13.28
C ASP A 96 -16.97 0.07 -13.37
N GLY A 97 -16.73 1.35 -13.02
CA GLY A 97 -17.70 2.45 -13.15
C GLY A 97 -18.68 2.62 -11.98
N GLY A 98 -18.65 1.73 -10.98
CA GLY A 98 -19.57 1.71 -9.85
C GLY A 98 -19.22 2.67 -8.69
N ALA A 99 -18.54 3.79 -8.97
CA ALA A 99 -18.12 4.71 -7.92
C ALA A 99 -19.29 5.42 -7.23
N GLN A 100 -20.31 5.82 -8.00
CA GLN A 100 -21.49 6.52 -7.48
C GLN A 100 -22.32 5.63 -6.55
N LEU A 101 -22.66 4.43 -7.00
CA LEU A 101 -23.37 3.43 -6.19
C LEU A 101 -22.59 3.08 -4.91
N LEU A 102 -21.25 3.03 -4.98
CA LEU A 102 -20.42 2.83 -3.81
C LEU A 102 -20.50 4.00 -2.83
N ALA A 103 -20.46 5.24 -3.32
CA ALA A 103 -20.57 6.44 -2.47
C ALA A 103 -21.92 6.46 -1.74
N GLU A 104 -23.01 6.19 -2.45
CA GLU A 104 -24.37 6.15 -1.88
C GLU A 104 -24.53 5.05 -0.83
N ALA A 105 -24.05 3.83 -1.11
CA ALA A 105 -24.11 2.73 -0.15
C ALA A 105 -23.29 3.02 1.12
N VAL A 106 -22.11 3.64 0.97
CA VAL A 106 -21.28 4.06 2.10
C VAL A 106 -21.96 5.18 2.88
N ALA A 107 -22.56 6.18 2.20
CA ALA A 107 -23.29 7.27 2.85
C ALA A 107 -24.47 6.73 3.69
N ALA A 108 -25.24 5.77 3.18
CA ALA A 108 -26.29 5.10 3.94
C ALA A 108 -25.74 4.33 5.15
N SER A 109 -24.61 3.63 4.99
CA SER A 109 -23.94 2.94 6.10
C SER A 109 -23.43 3.90 7.18
N VAL A 110 -22.89 5.05 6.77
CA VAL A 110 -22.44 6.12 7.68
C VAL A 110 -23.62 6.72 8.44
N ALA A 111 -24.74 6.99 7.78
CA ALA A 111 -25.96 7.48 8.44
C ALA A 111 -26.53 6.49 9.48
N ALA A 112 -26.31 5.18 9.28
CA ALA A 112 -26.69 4.14 10.23
C ALA A 112 -25.71 4.01 11.42
N SER A 113 -24.55 4.66 11.39
CA SER A 113 -23.51 4.49 12.40
C SER A 113 -23.89 5.02 13.79
N THR A 114 -23.41 4.33 14.83
CA THR A 114 -23.50 4.75 16.23
C THR A 114 -22.36 5.68 16.64
N SER A 115 -21.35 5.90 15.79
CA SER A 115 -20.27 6.86 16.02
C SER A 115 -20.77 8.30 15.88
N ALA A 116 -20.53 9.13 16.91
CA ALA A 116 -20.88 10.55 16.86
C ALA A 116 -20.11 11.29 15.76
N ALA A 117 -18.83 10.96 15.56
CA ALA A 117 -17.99 11.56 14.53
C ALA A 117 -18.52 11.24 13.12
N GLU A 118 -18.99 10.01 12.88
CA GLU A 118 -19.53 9.61 11.58
C GLU A 118 -20.91 10.21 11.32
N ARG A 119 -21.73 10.41 12.37
CA ARG A 119 -23.02 11.09 12.26
C ARG A 119 -22.91 12.59 11.96
N ALA A 120 -21.77 13.21 12.27
CA ALA A 120 -21.53 14.62 11.96
C ALA A 120 -21.17 14.84 10.47
N LEU A 121 -20.97 13.76 9.71
CA LEU A 121 -20.62 13.84 8.30
C LEU A 121 -21.87 14.18 7.46
N SER A 122 -21.70 15.11 6.53
CA SER A 122 -22.71 15.57 5.59
C SER A 122 -22.53 14.96 4.19
N GLU A 123 -21.32 14.55 3.83
CA GLU A 123 -20.99 13.99 2.52
C GLU A 123 -19.99 12.84 2.63
N VAL A 124 -20.11 11.87 1.74
CA VAL A 124 -19.10 10.83 1.47
C VAL A 124 -18.55 11.00 0.06
N ALA A 125 -17.23 10.85 -0.08
CA ALA A 125 -16.53 10.86 -1.35
C ALA A 125 -15.72 9.57 -1.55
N VAL A 126 -15.74 9.05 -2.78
CA VAL A 126 -14.84 7.98 -3.24
C VAL A 126 -13.70 8.62 -4.01
N VAL A 127 -12.48 8.50 -3.50
CA VAL A 127 -11.32 9.22 -4.05
C VAL A 127 -10.16 8.27 -4.35
N THR A 128 -9.30 8.70 -5.25
CA THR A 128 -7.94 8.15 -5.42
C THR A 128 -6.93 9.20 -4.98
N SER A 129 -6.07 8.83 -4.04
CA SER A 129 -4.93 9.64 -3.64
C SER A 129 -3.62 8.99 -4.05
N VAL A 130 -2.70 9.82 -4.50
CA VAL A 130 -1.29 9.50 -4.65
C VAL A 130 -0.57 10.13 -3.46
N CYS A 131 0.08 9.32 -2.63
CA CYS A 131 0.80 9.78 -1.45
C CYS A 131 2.29 9.46 -1.62
N ASP A 132 3.14 10.33 -1.10
CA ASP A 132 4.56 10.02 -0.90
C ASP A 132 4.72 9.15 0.34
N TYR A 133 5.46 8.05 0.26
CA TYR A 133 5.59 7.11 1.36
C TYR A 133 6.35 7.71 2.54
N ASP A 134 7.45 8.43 2.28
CA ASP A 134 8.30 8.97 3.35
C ASP A 134 7.50 10.01 4.16
N ARG A 135 6.77 10.91 3.47
CA ARG A 135 5.86 11.86 4.15
C ARG A 135 4.74 11.16 4.90
N PHE A 136 4.08 10.19 4.27
CA PHE A 136 2.93 9.48 4.85
C PHE A 136 3.31 8.74 6.13
N PHE A 137 4.43 8.01 6.14
CA PHE A 137 4.90 7.29 7.33
C PHE A 137 5.54 8.21 8.38
N ALA A 138 5.99 9.40 7.99
CA ALA A 138 6.38 10.46 8.93
C ALA A 138 5.18 11.22 9.55
N GLY A 139 3.94 10.89 9.16
CA GLY A 139 2.71 11.45 9.72
C GLY A 139 2.01 12.49 8.85
N ASP A 140 2.66 12.95 7.77
CA ASP A 140 2.03 13.85 6.80
C ASP A 140 1.27 13.05 5.74
N THR A 141 -0.04 12.95 5.95
CA THR A 141 -0.94 12.18 5.08
C THR A 141 -1.49 12.98 3.89
N THR A 142 -0.96 14.19 3.65
CA THR A 142 -1.40 15.05 2.54
C THR A 142 -1.06 14.39 1.19
N PRO A 143 -2.05 14.14 0.33
CA PRO A 143 -1.80 13.50 -0.96
C PRO A 143 -1.10 14.48 -1.92
N LEU A 144 -0.12 13.98 -2.68
CA LEU A 144 0.51 14.71 -3.79
C LEU A 144 -0.49 15.03 -4.90
N ARG A 145 -1.41 14.08 -5.16
CA ARG A 145 -2.47 14.24 -6.15
C ARG A 145 -3.71 13.52 -5.67
N ARG A 146 -4.88 14.14 -5.87
CA ARG A 146 -6.17 13.54 -5.56
C ARG A 146 -7.10 13.63 -6.76
N ARG A 147 -7.89 12.58 -6.97
CA ARG A 147 -9.01 12.53 -7.92
C ARG A 147 -10.26 12.04 -7.19
N THR A 148 -11.33 12.81 -7.28
CA THR A 148 -12.66 12.37 -6.83
C THR A 148 -13.35 11.61 -7.95
N HIS A 149 -13.92 10.45 -7.64
CA HIS A 149 -14.68 9.63 -8.60
C HIS A 149 -16.18 9.84 -8.46
N ALA A 150 -16.65 10.00 -7.22
CA ALA A 150 -18.05 10.17 -6.88
C ALA A 150 -18.19 10.83 -5.51
N THR A 151 -19.31 11.51 -5.30
CA THR A 151 -19.74 11.98 -3.98
C THR A 151 -21.22 11.64 -3.78
N ALA A 152 -21.61 11.49 -2.50
CA ALA A 152 -22.99 11.26 -2.11
C ALA A 152 -23.26 11.96 -0.78
N PRO A 153 -24.39 12.68 -0.64
CA PRO A 153 -24.78 13.26 0.64
C PRO A 153 -25.12 12.15 1.64
N VAL A 154 -24.78 12.36 2.90
CA VAL A 154 -25.19 11.49 4.00
C VAL A 154 -26.64 11.81 4.33
N PRO A 155 -27.57 10.84 4.25
CA PRO A 155 -28.96 11.08 4.61
C PRO A 155 -29.07 11.54 6.07
N THR A 156 -29.72 12.68 6.29
CA THR A 156 -30.08 13.11 7.63
C THR A 156 -31.16 12.17 8.17
N ARG A 157 -31.05 11.77 9.44
CA ARG A 157 -32.17 11.13 10.12
C ARG A 157 -33.24 12.20 10.33
N ALA A 158 -34.15 12.36 9.37
CA ALA A 158 -35.36 13.14 9.60
C ALA A 158 -36.09 12.54 10.82
N GLY A 159 -36.45 13.42 11.75
CA GLY A 159 -36.85 13.14 13.14
C GLY A 159 -37.64 11.86 13.38
N ALA A 160 -37.06 10.97 14.19
CA ALA A 160 -37.87 10.23 15.17
C ALA A 160 -38.25 11.22 16.27
N ARG A 161 -39.41 11.87 16.12
CA ARG A 161 -40.17 12.44 17.23
C ARG A 161 -41.29 11.49 17.57
#